data_AF-A0A6P6J395-F1
#
_entry.id   AF-A0A6P6J395-F1
#
_cell.length_a   1.000
_cell.length_b   1.000
_cell.length_c   1.000
_cell.angle_alpha   90.00
_cell.angle_beta   90.00
_cell.angle_gamma   90.00
#
_symmetry.space_group_name_H-M   'P 1'
#
loop_
_entity.id
_entity.type
_entity.pdbx_description
1 polymer ?
#
loop_
_entity_poly.entity_id
_entity_poly.type
_entity_poly.pdbx_seq_one_letter_code
_entity_poly.pdbx_strand_id
1 'polypeptide(L)'
;MATSHVDKFAKVRGTTEAKEIAQTVDQAISGDFMGRFIVQPSGNGEQNMMYMTLPVIATHYLDSTSQWETVGIERRNEAVNYINTGYQRQLGYRKSDGSYAAWTNRPSSTWLTAYVVKVFSMAYDSAFIEEDMLCSALKWLILHKQTQDGSFKEDSAVIQGEIQGDIQSKDADASLTAFVVIAMQEAREICAGSFAVSELVSPRAGLVLHWPHAL
;
A
#
# COMPACT_ATOMS: atom_id res chain seq x y z
N MET A 1 20.57 9.76 0.10
CA MET A 1 21.07 8.85 1.16
C MET A 1 21.15 7.37 0.72
N ALA A 2 20.32 6.91 -0.24
CA ALA A 2 20.38 5.54 -0.78
C ALA A 2 21.65 5.26 -1.60
N THR A 3 22.09 6.22 -2.43
CA THR A 3 23.34 6.16 -3.21
C THR A 3 24.57 5.89 -2.34
N SER A 4 24.63 6.45 -1.12
CA SER A 4 25.80 6.27 -0.24
C SER A 4 25.96 4.85 0.31
N HIS A 5 24.92 4.03 0.30
CA HIS A 5 24.99 2.65 0.78
C HIS A 5 25.50 1.72 -0.32
N VAL A 6 25.03 1.90 -1.55
CA VAL A 6 25.48 1.16 -2.73
C VAL A 6 26.96 1.44 -3.02
N ASP A 7 27.38 2.71 -2.91
CA ASP A 7 28.79 3.13 -3.04
C ASP A 7 29.70 2.46 -2.00
N LYS A 8 29.22 2.28 -0.76
CA LYS A 8 29.96 1.58 0.28
C LYS A 8 30.13 0.09 -0.03
N PHE A 9 29.13 -0.57 -0.62
CA PHE A 9 29.24 -1.97 -1.03
C PHE A 9 30.21 -2.18 -2.19
N ALA A 10 30.20 -1.29 -3.20
CA ALA A 10 31.14 -1.35 -4.33
C ALA A 10 32.60 -1.12 -3.88
N LYS A 11 32.81 -0.20 -2.93
CA LYS A 11 34.14 0.16 -2.41
C LYS A 11 34.81 -0.96 -1.59
N VAL A 12 34.04 -1.88 -1.01
CA VAL A 12 34.58 -2.96 -0.15
C VAL A 12 35.04 -4.18 -0.95
N ARG A 13 34.58 -4.40 -2.18
CA ARG A 13 34.91 -5.62 -2.96
C ARG A 13 35.79 -5.43 -4.19
N GLY A 14 35.94 -4.23 -4.76
CA GLY A 14 36.93 -3.98 -5.83
C GLY A 14 36.80 -4.84 -7.10
N THR A 15 35.71 -5.58 -7.30
CA THR A 15 35.47 -6.41 -8.49
C THR A 15 34.56 -5.70 -9.48
N THR A 16 34.84 -5.86 -10.79
CA THR A 16 34.06 -5.28 -11.90
C THR A 16 32.58 -5.66 -11.81
N GLU A 17 32.29 -6.90 -11.44
CA GLU A 17 30.93 -7.44 -11.26
C GLU A 17 30.12 -6.70 -10.18
N ALA A 18 30.75 -6.35 -9.04
CA ALA A 18 30.07 -5.59 -7.98
C ALA A 18 29.72 -4.17 -8.44
N LYS A 19 30.54 -3.57 -9.31
CA LYS A 19 30.30 -2.25 -9.89
C LYS A 19 29.19 -2.28 -10.93
N GLU A 20 29.13 -3.33 -11.75
CA GLU A 20 28.06 -3.54 -12.74
C GLU A 20 26.70 -3.77 -12.06
N ILE A 21 26.67 -4.57 -10.98
CA ILE A 21 25.45 -4.79 -10.19
C ILE A 21 24.98 -3.47 -9.56
N ALA A 22 25.89 -2.72 -8.92
CA ALA A 22 25.59 -1.42 -8.34
C ALA A 22 24.99 -0.45 -9.39
N GLN A 23 25.63 -0.35 -10.55
CA GLN A 23 25.16 0.50 -11.65
C GLN A 23 23.79 0.07 -12.17
N THR A 24 23.54 -1.24 -12.27
CA THR A 24 22.24 -1.77 -12.70
C THR A 24 21.14 -1.44 -11.69
N VAL A 25 21.43 -1.58 -10.40
CA VAL A 25 20.51 -1.21 -9.32
C VAL A 25 20.22 0.29 -9.37
N ASP A 26 21.25 1.13 -9.46
CA ASP A 26 21.09 2.58 -9.52
C ASP A 26 20.24 3.02 -10.72
N GLN A 27 20.40 2.38 -11.88
CA GLN A 27 19.54 2.64 -13.04
C GLN A 27 18.09 2.24 -12.79
N ALA A 28 17.86 1.08 -12.16
CA ALA A 28 16.53 0.57 -11.85
C ALA A 28 15.77 1.41 -10.80
N ILE A 29 16.47 2.17 -9.96
CA ILE A 29 15.87 3.06 -8.98
C ILE A 29 16.15 4.55 -9.25
N SER A 30 16.63 4.92 -10.43
CA SER A 30 16.93 6.32 -10.76
C SER A 30 15.67 7.18 -10.81
N GLY A 31 15.81 8.49 -10.54
CA GLY A 31 14.72 9.44 -10.72
C GLY A 31 14.08 9.36 -12.10
N ASP A 32 14.89 9.27 -13.16
CA ASP A 32 14.43 9.14 -14.55
C ASP A 32 13.58 7.90 -14.79
N PHE A 33 13.96 6.77 -14.18
CA PHE A 33 13.17 5.55 -14.22
C PHE A 33 11.85 5.72 -13.48
N MET A 34 11.87 6.32 -12.29
CA MET A 34 10.66 6.60 -11.50
C MET A 34 9.70 7.55 -12.22
N GLY A 35 10.22 8.47 -13.04
CA GLY A 35 9.40 9.33 -13.89
C GLY A 35 8.50 8.57 -14.88
N ARG A 36 8.80 7.29 -15.17
CA ARG A 36 7.96 6.42 -16.03
C ARG A 36 6.76 5.84 -15.30
N PHE A 37 6.75 5.88 -13.96
CA PHE A 37 5.64 5.41 -13.13
C PHE A 37 4.61 6.51 -12.87
N ILE A 38 4.85 7.74 -13.32
CA ILE A 38 3.86 8.81 -13.31
C ILE A 38 2.87 8.55 -14.45
N VAL A 39 1.91 7.67 -14.16
CA VAL A 39 0.84 7.25 -15.08
C VAL A 39 -0.51 7.44 -14.44
N GLN A 40 -1.51 7.79 -15.24
CA GLN A 40 -2.86 7.99 -14.74
C GLN A 40 -3.53 6.64 -14.41
N PRO A 41 -4.07 6.45 -13.19
CA PRO A 41 -4.78 5.23 -12.81
C PRO A 41 -6.03 5.01 -13.65
N SER A 42 -6.47 3.77 -13.88
CA SER A 42 -7.70 3.45 -14.63
C SER A 42 -8.20 2.03 -14.36
N GLY A 43 -9.36 1.68 -14.92
CA GLY A 43 -9.93 0.33 -14.80
C GLY A 43 -10.88 0.18 -13.61
N ASN A 44 -11.10 -1.07 -13.19
CA ASN A 44 -11.95 -1.43 -12.05
C ASN A 44 -11.25 -1.20 -10.70
N GLY A 45 -11.89 -1.57 -9.58
CA GLY A 45 -11.32 -1.33 -8.24
C GLY A 45 -9.95 -1.97 -7.99
N GLU A 46 -9.63 -3.09 -8.66
CA GLU A 46 -8.32 -3.74 -8.54
C GLU A 46 -7.28 -3.06 -9.46
N GLN A 47 -7.63 -2.87 -10.74
CA GLN A 47 -6.75 -2.24 -11.73
C GLN A 47 -6.44 -0.78 -11.38
N ASN A 48 -7.43 -0.05 -10.88
CA ASN A 48 -7.24 1.32 -10.44
C ASN A 48 -6.19 1.39 -9.33
N MET A 49 -6.20 0.47 -8.37
CA MET A 49 -5.17 0.41 -7.32
C MET A 49 -3.80 -0.01 -7.84
N MET A 50 -3.73 -0.97 -8.77
CA MET A 50 -2.48 -1.33 -9.43
C MET A 50 -1.81 -0.12 -10.08
N TYR A 51 -2.57 0.62 -10.89
CA TYR A 51 -2.04 1.77 -11.59
C TYR A 51 -1.84 2.98 -10.67
N MET A 52 -2.63 3.16 -9.61
CA MET A 52 -2.42 4.21 -8.60
C MET A 52 -1.16 4.00 -7.77
N THR A 53 -0.76 2.75 -7.56
CA THR A 53 0.47 2.43 -6.82
C THR A 53 1.72 2.98 -7.53
N LEU A 54 1.71 3.06 -8.86
CA LEU A 54 2.83 3.56 -9.65
C LEU A 54 3.17 5.04 -9.35
N PRO A 55 2.26 6.02 -9.51
CA PRO A 55 2.55 7.42 -9.18
C PRO A 55 2.74 7.62 -7.67
N VAL A 56 2.15 6.80 -6.78
CA VAL A 56 2.41 6.87 -5.33
C VAL A 56 3.87 6.51 -5.02
N ILE A 57 4.37 5.38 -5.52
CA ILE A 57 5.77 4.96 -5.31
C ILE A 57 6.73 5.96 -5.95
N ALA A 58 6.44 6.43 -7.17
CA ALA A 58 7.25 7.44 -7.84
C ALA A 58 7.36 8.71 -7.01
N THR A 59 6.22 9.22 -6.53
CA THR A 59 6.15 10.44 -5.72
C THR A 59 6.91 10.26 -4.41
N HIS A 60 6.67 9.17 -3.69
CA HIS A 60 7.35 8.86 -2.43
C HIS A 60 8.88 8.77 -2.61
N TYR A 61 9.34 8.10 -3.67
CA TYR A 61 10.77 7.98 -3.96
C TYR A 61 11.39 9.34 -4.33
N LEU A 62 10.78 10.08 -5.25
CA LEU A 62 11.31 11.35 -5.75
C LEU A 62 11.29 12.43 -4.66
N ASP A 63 10.27 12.46 -3.80
CA ASP A 63 10.20 13.33 -2.62
C ASP A 63 11.30 12.98 -1.61
N SER A 64 11.41 11.71 -1.20
CA SER A 64 12.36 11.27 -0.17
C SER A 64 13.82 11.36 -0.59
N THR A 65 14.08 11.37 -1.91
CA THR A 65 15.44 11.46 -2.45
C THR A 65 15.78 12.81 -3.09
N SER A 66 14.83 13.75 -3.11
CA SER A 66 14.98 15.07 -3.74
C SER A 66 15.38 15.00 -5.24
N GLN A 67 14.83 14.04 -5.98
CA GLN A 67 15.23 13.76 -7.38
C GLN A 67 14.26 14.30 -8.45
N TRP A 68 13.33 15.20 -8.09
CA TRP A 68 12.39 15.77 -9.06
C TRP A 68 13.03 16.52 -10.23
N GLU A 69 14.23 17.06 -10.05
CA GLU A 69 14.98 17.73 -11.12
C GLU A 69 15.33 16.80 -12.29
N THR A 70 15.52 15.50 -12.04
CA THR A 70 15.90 14.56 -13.10
C THR A 70 14.73 14.25 -14.03
N VAL A 71 13.49 14.35 -13.52
CA VAL A 71 12.26 14.10 -14.28
C VAL A 71 11.55 15.35 -14.77
N GLY A 72 11.86 16.52 -14.19
CA GLY A 72 11.12 17.78 -14.36
C GLY A 72 10.28 18.09 -13.10
N ILE A 73 10.61 19.18 -12.41
CA ILE A 73 10.00 19.56 -11.11
C ILE A 73 8.47 19.69 -11.22
N GLU A 74 7.99 20.21 -12.35
CA GLU A 74 6.57 20.38 -12.65
C GLU A 74 5.79 19.06 -12.65
N ARG A 75 6.46 17.93 -12.91
CA ARG A 75 5.83 16.60 -12.93
C ARG A 75 5.38 16.12 -11.56
N ARG A 76 5.85 16.74 -10.47
CA ARG A 76 5.32 16.47 -9.13
C ARG A 76 3.82 16.74 -9.05
N ASN A 77 3.37 17.86 -9.65
CA ASN A 77 1.95 18.21 -9.66
C ASN A 77 1.14 17.24 -10.53
N GLU A 78 1.71 16.77 -11.64
CA GLU A 78 1.10 15.72 -12.48
C GLU A 78 0.91 14.42 -11.69
N ALA A 79 1.94 13.96 -10.97
CA ALA A 79 1.88 12.76 -10.14
C ALA A 79 0.82 12.88 -9.05
N VAL A 80 0.79 13.99 -8.29
CA VAL A 80 -0.22 14.23 -7.25
C VAL A 80 -1.64 14.28 -7.85
N ASN A 81 -1.82 14.89 -9.02
CA ASN A 81 -3.12 14.89 -9.71
C ASN A 81 -3.57 13.48 -10.12
N TYR A 82 -2.64 12.62 -10.55
CA TYR A 82 -2.94 11.22 -10.86
C TYR A 82 -3.28 10.40 -9.61
N ILE A 83 -2.59 10.63 -8.48
CA ILE A 83 -2.95 10.02 -7.19
C ILE A 83 -4.35 10.45 -6.78
N ASN A 84 -4.67 11.74 -6.81
CA ASN A 84 -6.02 12.26 -6.51
C ASN A 84 -7.09 11.67 -7.45
N THR A 85 -6.78 11.53 -8.74
CA THR A 85 -7.67 10.89 -9.71
C THR A 85 -7.93 9.42 -9.36
N GLY A 86 -6.87 8.68 -8.99
CA GLY A 86 -6.97 7.30 -8.52
C GLY A 86 -7.82 7.18 -7.27
N TYR A 87 -7.60 8.05 -6.27
CA TYR A 87 -8.40 8.12 -5.05
C TYR A 87 -9.89 8.31 -5.36
N GLN A 88 -10.23 9.35 -6.13
CA GLN A 88 -11.62 9.65 -6.50
C GLN A 88 -12.30 8.50 -7.25
N ARG A 89 -11.58 7.83 -8.15
CA ARG A 89 -12.10 6.62 -8.83
C ARG A 89 -12.32 5.48 -7.85
N GLN A 90 -11.40 5.28 -6.91
CA GLN A 90 -11.47 4.19 -5.95
C GLN A 90 -12.69 4.30 -5.02
N LEU A 91 -13.17 5.52 -4.75
CA LEU A 91 -14.42 5.74 -4.01
C LEU A 91 -15.63 5.07 -4.69
N GLY A 92 -15.63 4.95 -6.02
CA GLY A 92 -16.67 4.24 -6.77
C GLY A 92 -16.69 2.72 -6.56
N TYR A 93 -15.65 2.16 -5.93
CA TYR A 93 -15.49 0.74 -5.62
C TYR A 93 -15.61 0.43 -4.13
N ARG A 94 -15.84 1.47 -3.30
CA ARG A 94 -16.10 1.37 -1.87
C ARG A 94 -17.55 1.03 -1.61
N LYS A 95 -17.82 0.20 -0.59
CA LYS A 95 -19.15 -0.10 -0.08
C LYS A 95 -19.47 0.71 1.18
N SER A 96 -20.74 0.69 1.57
CA SER A 96 -21.24 1.42 2.74
C SER A 96 -20.63 0.97 4.07
N ASP A 97 -20.10 -0.25 4.14
CA ASP A 97 -19.41 -0.79 5.32
C ASP A 97 -17.91 -0.47 5.35
N GLY A 98 -17.41 0.32 4.39
CA GLY A 98 -16.00 0.71 4.27
C GLY A 98 -15.14 -0.26 3.45
N SER A 99 -15.69 -1.41 3.05
CA SER A 99 -14.94 -2.42 2.29
C SER A 99 -14.87 -2.15 0.80
N TYR A 100 -13.93 -2.78 0.10
CA TYR A 100 -13.72 -2.61 -1.33
C TYR A 100 -13.92 -3.90 -2.12
N ALA A 101 -14.35 -3.76 -3.37
CA ALA A 101 -14.51 -4.84 -4.34
C ALA A 101 -14.08 -4.37 -5.74
N ALA A 102 -13.73 -5.29 -6.65
CA ALA A 102 -13.45 -4.93 -8.05
C ALA A 102 -14.63 -4.19 -8.71
N TRP A 103 -15.85 -4.57 -8.35
CA TRP A 103 -17.10 -3.86 -8.62
C TRP A 103 -18.02 -3.95 -7.41
N THR A 104 -18.79 -2.92 -7.11
CA THR A 104 -19.63 -2.85 -5.90
C THR A 104 -20.74 -3.91 -5.82
N ASN A 105 -21.12 -4.49 -6.96
CA ASN A 105 -22.08 -5.60 -7.04
C ASN A 105 -21.46 -6.98 -6.74
N ARG A 106 -20.14 -7.07 -6.55
CA ARG A 106 -19.45 -8.31 -6.11
C ARG A 106 -19.27 -8.32 -4.60
N PRO A 107 -19.05 -9.48 -3.97
CA PRO A 107 -18.56 -9.54 -2.60
C PRO A 107 -17.25 -8.74 -2.42
N SER A 108 -17.04 -8.22 -1.21
CA SER A 108 -15.83 -7.45 -0.90
C SER A 108 -14.63 -8.38 -0.72
N SER A 109 -13.46 -7.95 -1.17
CA SER A 109 -12.20 -8.69 -0.99
C SER A 109 -11.43 -8.15 0.21
N THR A 110 -10.97 -9.05 1.07
CA THR A 110 -10.05 -8.74 2.18
C THR A 110 -8.74 -8.19 1.63
N TRP A 111 -8.17 -8.85 0.61
CA TRP A 111 -6.92 -8.45 -0.03
C TRP A 111 -7.01 -7.05 -0.64
N LEU A 112 -8.04 -6.77 -1.44
CA LEU A 112 -8.21 -5.45 -2.05
C LEU A 112 -8.43 -4.37 -1.00
N THR A 113 -9.24 -4.65 0.02
CA THR A 113 -9.49 -3.67 1.10
C THR A 113 -8.19 -3.32 1.84
N ALA A 114 -7.36 -4.32 2.17
CA ALA A 114 -6.05 -4.09 2.77
C ALA A 114 -5.10 -3.34 1.83
N TYR A 115 -5.13 -3.65 0.53
CA TYR A 115 -4.29 -2.97 -0.46
C TYR A 115 -4.64 -1.49 -0.59
N VAL A 116 -5.93 -1.16 -0.58
CA VAL A 116 -6.40 0.22 -0.55
C VAL A 116 -5.88 0.94 0.69
N VAL A 117 -6.05 0.37 1.89
CA VAL A 117 -5.56 0.95 3.15
C VAL A 117 -4.05 1.23 3.06
N LYS A 118 -3.26 0.25 2.61
CA LYS A 118 -1.81 0.39 2.46
C LYS A 118 -1.42 1.56 1.55
N VAL A 119 -1.93 1.57 0.32
CA VAL A 119 -1.53 2.57 -0.69
C VAL A 119 -2.06 3.96 -0.33
N PHE A 120 -3.26 4.05 0.25
CA PHE A 120 -3.81 5.32 0.73
C PHE A 120 -2.99 5.88 1.89
N SER A 121 -2.52 5.03 2.81
CA SER A 121 -1.63 5.44 3.89
C SER A 121 -0.32 6.01 3.34
N MET A 122 0.29 5.31 2.38
CA MET A 122 1.52 5.79 1.72
C MET A 122 1.33 7.13 0.98
N ALA A 123 0.13 7.38 0.44
CA ALA A 123 -0.18 8.60 -0.30
C ALA A 123 -0.60 9.77 0.60
N TYR A 124 -0.95 9.52 1.86
CA TYR A 124 -1.65 10.43 2.75
C TYR A 124 -0.97 11.80 2.90
N ASP A 125 0.36 11.84 3.03
CA ASP A 125 1.11 13.09 3.20
C ASP A 125 1.33 13.86 1.89
N SER A 126 1.10 13.21 0.75
CA SER A 126 1.41 13.73 -0.59
C SER A 126 0.18 14.17 -1.39
N ALA A 127 -0.99 13.65 -1.07
CA ALA A 127 -2.23 13.80 -1.81
C ALA A 127 -3.44 13.93 -0.87
N PHE A 128 -4.59 14.35 -1.41
CA PHE A 128 -5.79 14.49 -0.59
C PHE A 128 -6.47 13.13 -0.39
N ILE A 129 -6.31 12.56 0.80
CA ILE A 129 -6.96 11.31 1.23
C ILE A 129 -7.69 11.57 2.55
N GLU A 130 -8.99 11.28 2.60
CA GLU A 130 -9.78 11.46 3.82
C GLU A 130 -9.52 10.32 4.81
N GLU A 131 -9.27 10.67 6.08
CA GLU A 131 -8.98 9.70 7.16
C GLU A 131 -10.04 8.58 7.26
N ASP A 132 -11.33 8.93 7.19
CA ASP A 132 -12.43 7.96 7.26
C ASP A 132 -12.31 6.85 6.21
N MET A 133 -11.75 7.16 5.02
CA MET A 133 -11.60 6.16 3.95
C MET A 133 -10.63 5.05 4.33
N LEU A 134 -9.60 5.35 5.14
CA LEU A 134 -8.68 4.35 5.65
C LEU A 134 -9.25 3.65 6.89
N CYS A 135 -9.73 4.44 7.86
CA CYS A 135 -10.02 3.90 9.18
C CYS A 135 -11.30 3.04 9.19
N SER A 136 -12.30 3.38 8.39
CA SER A 136 -13.49 2.53 8.21
C SER A 136 -13.17 1.21 7.51
N ALA A 137 -12.29 1.23 6.50
CA ALA A 137 -11.83 0.02 5.81
C ALA A 137 -11.01 -0.87 6.75
N LEU A 138 -10.16 -0.27 7.57
CA LEU A 138 -9.38 -0.99 8.58
C LEU A 138 -10.26 -1.59 9.67
N LYS A 139 -11.25 -0.84 10.16
CA LYS A 139 -12.27 -1.33 11.09
C LYS A 139 -13.04 -2.49 10.49
N TRP A 140 -13.40 -2.44 9.22
CA TRP A 140 -14.06 -3.54 8.54
C TRP A 140 -13.21 -4.81 8.49
N LEU A 141 -11.92 -4.69 8.17
CA LEU A 141 -10.98 -5.83 8.15
C LEU A 141 -10.93 -6.52 9.51
N ILE A 142 -10.74 -5.74 10.59
CA ILE A 142 -10.66 -6.26 11.96
C ILE A 142 -11.97 -6.94 12.37
N LEU A 143 -13.10 -6.25 12.18
CA LEU A 143 -14.39 -6.74 12.69
C LEU A 143 -14.95 -7.93 11.91
N HIS A 144 -14.66 -8.05 10.62
CA HIS A 144 -15.31 -9.04 9.75
C HIS A 144 -14.38 -10.12 9.21
N LYS A 145 -13.07 -9.86 9.14
CA LYS A 145 -12.11 -10.74 8.46
C LYS A 145 -11.07 -11.36 9.38
N GLN A 146 -10.86 -10.80 10.57
CA GLN A 146 -10.00 -11.42 11.56
C GLN A 146 -10.69 -12.63 12.21
N THR A 147 -9.99 -13.75 12.28
CA THR A 147 -10.42 -14.99 12.93
C THR A 147 -10.01 -15.00 14.40
N GLN A 148 -10.47 -16.00 15.16
CA GLN A 148 -10.21 -16.11 16.60
C GLN A 148 -8.73 -16.31 16.94
N ASP A 149 -7.94 -16.88 16.03
CA ASP A 149 -6.49 -17.07 16.17
C ASP A 149 -5.68 -15.84 15.71
N GLY A 150 -6.35 -14.76 15.30
CA GLY A 150 -5.73 -13.51 14.87
C GLY A 150 -5.35 -13.45 13.39
N SER A 151 -5.49 -14.56 12.64
CA SER A 151 -5.29 -14.56 11.19
C SER A 151 -6.42 -13.84 10.45
N PHE A 152 -6.22 -13.56 9.15
CA PHE A 152 -7.24 -12.95 8.30
C PHE A 152 -7.62 -13.90 7.18
N LYS A 153 -8.92 -13.97 6.87
CA LYS A 153 -9.46 -14.81 5.79
C LYS A 153 -9.93 -14.00 4.59
N GLU A 154 -9.81 -14.58 3.40
CA GLU A 154 -10.40 -14.06 2.16
C GLU A 154 -11.72 -14.80 1.89
N ASP A 155 -12.81 -14.05 1.83
CA ASP A 155 -14.13 -14.62 1.50
C ASP A 155 -14.43 -14.51 -0.01
N SER A 156 -13.68 -13.67 -0.75
CA SER A 156 -13.80 -13.52 -2.20
C SER A 156 -12.45 -13.19 -2.81
N ALA A 157 -11.84 -14.16 -3.49
CA ALA A 157 -10.58 -13.96 -4.19
C ALA A 157 -10.65 -12.77 -5.16
N VAL A 158 -9.54 -12.06 -5.26
CA VAL A 158 -9.31 -11.02 -6.25
C VAL A 158 -9.30 -11.63 -7.65
N ILE A 159 -9.66 -10.83 -8.64
CA ILE A 159 -9.74 -11.29 -10.04
C ILE A 159 -8.37 -11.17 -10.70
N GLN A 160 -7.66 -10.10 -10.37
CA GLN A 160 -6.33 -9.77 -10.84
C GLN A 160 -5.28 -10.37 -9.89
N GLY A 161 -4.90 -11.63 -10.11
CA GLY A 161 -3.97 -12.36 -9.24
C GLY A 161 -2.62 -11.67 -9.05
N GLU A 162 -2.21 -10.80 -9.98
CA GLU A 162 -0.98 -10.01 -9.91
C GLU A 162 -0.92 -9.10 -8.68
N ILE A 163 -2.06 -8.68 -8.12
CA ILE A 163 -2.08 -7.87 -6.88
C ILE A 163 -1.76 -8.69 -5.63
N GLN A 164 -1.81 -10.02 -5.74
CA GLN A 164 -1.34 -10.94 -4.71
C GLN A 164 0.13 -11.31 -4.92
N GLY A 165 0.66 -11.14 -6.13
CA GLY A 165 1.97 -11.67 -6.51
C GLY A 165 1.92 -13.19 -6.73
N ASP A 166 3.10 -13.83 -6.81
CA ASP A 166 3.22 -15.29 -7.02
C ASP A 166 3.09 -16.07 -5.70
N ILE A 167 1.97 -15.87 -4.99
CA ILE A 167 1.71 -16.57 -3.73
C ILE A 167 1.22 -17.97 -4.04
N GLN A 168 2.04 -18.97 -3.68
CA GLN A 168 1.63 -20.37 -3.75
C GLN A 168 0.46 -20.62 -2.79
N SER A 169 -0.49 -21.45 -3.22
CA SER A 169 -1.73 -21.74 -2.47
C SER A 169 -1.51 -22.27 -1.04
N LYS A 170 -0.35 -22.82 -0.73
CA LYS A 170 -0.01 -23.34 0.61
C LYS A 170 0.24 -22.26 1.65
N ASP A 171 0.71 -21.08 1.22
CA ASP A 171 1.09 -19.98 2.10
C ASP A 171 0.13 -18.79 1.97
N ALA A 172 -1.03 -18.99 1.32
CA ALA A 172 -1.98 -17.93 0.99
C ALA A 172 -2.55 -17.22 2.23
N ASP A 173 -2.95 -17.98 3.25
CA ASP A 173 -3.55 -17.43 4.47
C ASP A 173 -2.52 -16.65 5.31
N ALA A 174 -1.29 -17.18 5.42
CA ALA A 174 -0.19 -16.51 6.11
C ALA A 174 0.21 -15.22 5.37
N SER A 175 0.28 -15.27 4.05
CA SER A 175 0.63 -14.11 3.21
C SER A 175 -0.46 -13.02 3.28
N LEU A 176 -1.74 -13.40 3.24
CA LEU A 176 -2.85 -12.46 3.43
C LEU A 176 -2.79 -11.82 4.81
N THR A 177 -2.59 -12.62 5.85
CA THR A 177 -2.47 -12.11 7.24
C THR A 177 -1.33 -11.11 7.34
N ALA A 178 -0.15 -11.44 6.81
CA ALA A 178 1.00 -10.53 6.79
C ALA A 178 0.69 -9.24 6.02
N PHE A 179 0.03 -9.36 4.86
CA PHE A 179 -0.34 -8.21 4.03
C PHE A 179 -1.31 -7.27 4.73
N VAL A 180 -2.32 -7.81 5.41
CA VAL A 180 -3.27 -7.03 6.23
C VAL A 180 -2.55 -6.33 7.38
N VAL A 181 -1.65 -7.03 8.09
CA VAL A 181 -0.87 -6.44 9.19
C VAL A 181 0.05 -5.32 8.69
N ILE A 182 0.67 -5.47 7.52
CA ILE A 182 1.44 -4.38 6.90
C ILE A 182 0.53 -3.18 6.63
N ALA A 183 -0.65 -3.38 6.05
CA ALA A 183 -1.59 -2.29 5.81
C ALA A 183 -2.02 -1.59 7.12
N MET A 184 -2.26 -2.35 8.18
CA MET A 184 -2.54 -1.80 9.52
C MET A 184 -1.37 -0.97 10.07
N GLN A 185 -0.14 -1.43 9.87
CA GLN A 185 1.05 -0.74 10.34
C GLN A 185 1.29 0.56 9.58
N GLU A 186 1.04 0.60 8.28
CA GLU A 186 1.12 1.83 7.48
C GLU A 186 0.05 2.85 7.90
N ALA A 187 -1.17 2.39 8.21
CA ALA A 187 -2.28 3.26 8.62
C ALA A 187 -2.26 3.67 10.10
N ARG A 188 -1.27 3.21 10.87
CA ARG A 188 -1.28 3.25 12.32
C ARG A 188 -1.48 4.65 12.89
N GLU A 189 -0.62 5.57 12.47
CA GLU A 189 -0.59 6.91 13.04
C GLU A 189 -1.80 7.73 12.55
N ILE A 190 -2.26 7.47 11.33
CA ILE A 190 -3.45 8.10 10.73
C ILE A 190 -4.71 7.72 11.50
N CYS A 191 -4.88 6.44 11.85
CA CYS A 191 -6.10 5.94 12.47
C CYS A 191 -6.05 5.83 14.01
N ALA A 192 -5.01 6.34 14.66
CA ALA A 192 -4.82 6.20 16.11
C ALA A 192 -6.01 6.72 16.94
N GLY A 193 -6.66 7.80 16.50
CA GLY A 193 -7.83 8.39 17.18
C GLY A 193 -9.16 7.69 16.86
N SER A 194 -9.22 6.95 15.74
CA SER A 194 -10.43 6.30 15.24
C SER A 194 -10.75 4.98 15.99
N PHE A 195 -9.78 4.42 16.73
CA PHE A 195 -9.94 3.21 17.55
C PHE A 195 -9.91 3.53 19.04
N ALA A 196 -10.83 4.37 19.52
CA ALA A 196 -10.98 4.57 20.96
C ALA A 196 -11.32 3.24 21.67
N VAL A 197 -10.68 3.04 22.83
CA VAL A 197 -10.55 1.81 23.65
C VAL A 197 -11.86 1.02 23.92
N SER A 198 -13.05 1.60 23.69
CA SER A 198 -14.33 0.94 23.91
C SER A 198 -14.82 0.04 22.76
N GLU A 199 -14.28 0.16 21.54
CA GLU A 199 -14.76 -0.60 20.37
C GLU A 199 -13.91 -1.84 20.02
N LEU A 200 -12.77 -2.04 20.69
CA LEU A 200 -11.87 -3.19 20.47
C LEU A 200 -12.20 -4.42 21.33
N VAL A 201 -13.23 -4.35 22.18
CA VAL A 201 -13.77 -5.52 22.89
C VAL A 201 -14.81 -6.17 21.99
N SER A 202 -14.38 -7.15 21.20
CA SER A 202 -15.31 -8.08 20.56
C SER A 202 -16.12 -8.79 21.67
N PRO A 203 -17.46 -8.76 21.65
CA PRO A 203 -18.28 -9.45 22.65
C PRO A 203 -18.08 -10.98 22.67
N ARG A 204 -17.34 -11.54 21.70
CA ARG A 204 -17.18 -12.98 21.49
C ARG A 204 -15.80 -13.54 21.84
N ALA A 205 -14.82 -12.69 22.10
CA ALA A 205 -13.50 -13.13 22.52
C ALA A 205 -13.02 -12.13 23.57
N GLY A 206 -12.78 -12.58 24.80
CA GLY A 206 -12.14 -11.79 25.85
C GLY A 206 -10.66 -11.46 25.56
N LEU A 207 -10.32 -11.25 24.30
CA LEU A 207 -9.00 -10.86 23.81
C LEU A 207 -9.06 -9.38 23.45
N VAL A 208 -8.40 -8.57 24.28
CA VAL A 208 -8.07 -7.18 23.93
C VAL A 208 -7.17 -7.24 22.70
N LEU A 209 -7.59 -6.61 21.60
CA LEU A 209 -6.71 -6.33 20.48
C LEU A 209 -5.56 -5.47 21.00
N HIS A 210 -4.44 -6.12 21.33
CA HIS A 210 -3.20 -5.40 21.59
C HIS A 210 -2.74 -4.86 20.25
N TRP A 211 -3.03 -3.58 20.02
CA TRP A 211 -2.27 -2.78 19.09
C TRP A 211 -0.79 -2.97 19.41
N PRO A 212 0.11 -3.20 18.44
CA PRO A 212 1.54 -3.36 18.68
C PRO A 212 2.12 -2.05 19.23
N HIS A 213 1.96 -1.85 20.53
CA HIS A 213 2.71 -0.88 21.31
C HIS A 213 4.06 -1.53 21.59
N ALA A 214 5.13 -0.84 21.17
CA ALA A 214 6.53 -1.16 21.43
C ALA A 214 7.12 -2.35 20.63
N LEU A 215 7.82 -2.00 19.55
CA LEU A 215 9.25 -2.29 19.47
C LEU A 215 10.01 -0.95 19.50
#